data_AF-A0A2S2Q7X5-F1
#
_entry.id   AF-A0A2S2Q7X5-F1
#
_cell.length_a   1.000
_cell.length_b   1.000
_cell.length_c   1.000
_cell.angle_alpha   90.00
_cell.angle_beta   90.00
_cell.angle_gamma   90.00
#
_symmetry.space_group_name_H-M   'P 1'
#
loop_
_entity.id
_entity.type
_entity.pdbx_description
1 polymer ?
#
loop_
_entity_poly.entity_id
_entity_poly.type
_entity_poly.pdbx_seq_one_letter_code
_entity_poly.pdbx_strand_id
1 'polypeptide(L)'
;MFVSLNPIIISNMPKEKPSSAFKLKQLVTDFGENIFSTDSKILFCKVCEIKVASEKRFSIVQYINTEKHKASFIRFQKNNERKNLQQLMPTTSKKSDFNLDLSRAMLAANIPLNKLANPQFKSFLAKYTGQNIPVESTLRIGYIDDCYTEKMNEIKKLINGKKIWISMDETTDIEGRYIVNTIIGILSHDGPGEIFLINVEELDKTNHSSICKAFDRSLFLIWPEGLHYNDVLLFLTDAAPYMKKAARHLQVFYTKMVHVTCLAHELHRVAEDIHSHFPVDDLVANVKKIFRKFPHRLQIFKTFEPDLALPPEPILTCWGTWISAAIYYCEHFKSIKHVVESFDSNDSVAIKKAQDVLKSQTLQANLIYIKSNFE
;
A
#
# COMPACT_ATOMS: atom_id res chain seq x y z
N MET A 1 -100.70 -51.63 6.02
CA MET A 1 -100.06 -50.43 5.47
C MET A 1 -98.84 -50.87 4.67
N PHE A 2 -98.99 -51.04 3.36
CA PHE A 2 -97.87 -51.27 2.44
C PHE A 2 -97.89 -50.10 1.45
N VAL A 3 -96.87 -49.26 1.52
CA VAL A 3 -96.69 -48.14 0.60
C VAL A 3 -95.78 -48.64 -0.53
N SER A 4 -96.29 -48.62 -1.75
CA SER A 4 -95.53 -48.93 -2.95
C SER A 4 -94.66 -47.74 -3.38
N LEU A 5 -93.52 -48.10 -3.95
CA LEU A 5 -92.47 -47.24 -4.47
C LEU A 5 -92.93 -46.44 -5.69
N ASN A 6 -92.34 -45.25 -5.87
CA ASN A 6 -92.02 -44.70 -7.19
C ASN A 6 -90.55 -44.24 -7.23
N PRO A 7 -89.85 -44.39 -8.37
CA PRO A 7 -88.39 -44.34 -8.44
C PRO A 7 -87.88 -42.94 -8.84
N ILE A 8 -86.77 -42.51 -8.24
CA ILE A 8 -86.03 -41.34 -8.74
C ILE A 8 -84.86 -41.83 -9.60
N ILE A 9 -84.90 -41.39 -10.85
CA ILE A 9 -83.94 -41.63 -11.93
C ILE A 9 -82.55 -41.12 -11.53
N ILE A 10 -81.55 -42.01 -11.54
CA ILE A 10 -80.14 -41.64 -11.47
C ILE A 10 -79.74 -41.10 -12.85
N SER A 11 -79.69 -39.78 -13.01
CA SER A 11 -78.99 -39.17 -14.13
C SER A 11 -77.48 -39.25 -13.87
N ASN A 12 -76.78 -40.08 -14.65
CA ASN A 12 -75.32 -40.05 -14.75
C ASN A 12 -74.87 -38.66 -15.24
N MET A 13 -74.35 -37.83 -14.34
CA MET A 13 -73.61 -36.62 -14.73
C MET A 13 -72.26 -37.02 -15.34
N PRO A 14 -71.83 -36.39 -16.46
CA PRO A 14 -70.50 -36.60 -17.00
C PRO A 14 -69.46 -36.00 -16.03
N LYS A 15 -68.34 -36.71 -15.80
CA LYS A 15 -67.21 -36.17 -15.03
C LYS A 15 -66.74 -34.86 -15.70
N GLU A 16 -67.01 -33.72 -15.09
CA GLU A 16 -66.51 -32.43 -15.54
C GLU A 16 -64.97 -32.46 -15.58
N LYS A 17 -64.38 -32.10 -16.71
CA LYS A 17 -62.92 -31.99 -16.84
C LYS A 17 -62.44 -30.86 -15.93
N PRO A 18 -61.55 -31.09 -14.96
CA PRO A 18 -61.04 -30.02 -14.12
C PRO A 18 -60.36 -28.95 -14.98
N SER A 19 -60.65 -27.68 -14.67
CA SER A 19 -60.09 -26.53 -15.40
C SER A 19 -58.56 -26.57 -15.40
N SER A 20 -57.94 -26.06 -16.47
CA SER A 20 -56.46 -26.01 -16.58
C SER A 20 -55.82 -25.28 -15.40
N ALA A 21 -56.48 -24.24 -14.89
CA ALA A 21 -56.05 -23.50 -13.70
C ALA A 21 -56.04 -24.36 -12.43
N PHE A 22 -57.03 -25.25 -12.24
CA PHE A 22 -57.08 -26.15 -11.10
C PHE A 22 -55.93 -27.17 -11.14
N LYS A 23 -55.64 -27.73 -12.33
CA LYS A 23 -54.53 -28.68 -12.53
C LYS A 23 -53.17 -28.04 -12.24
N LEU A 24 -52.94 -26.80 -12.67
CA LEU A 24 -51.69 -26.09 -12.41
C LEU A 24 -51.48 -25.82 -10.93
N LYS A 25 -52.53 -25.42 -10.21
CA LYS A 25 -52.47 -25.24 -8.74
C LYS A 25 -52.14 -26.55 -8.04
N GLN A 26 -52.78 -27.65 -8.43
CA GLN A 26 -52.49 -28.97 -7.88
C GLN A 26 -51.03 -29.39 -8.12
N LEU A 27 -50.47 -29.12 -9.31
CA LEU A 27 -49.06 -29.39 -9.61
C LEU A 27 -48.11 -28.55 -8.74
N VAL A 28 -48.43 -27.30 -8.43
CA VAL A 28 -47.62 -26.47 -7.53
C VAL A 28 -47.62 -27.04 -6.11
N THR A 29 -48.76 -27.50 -5.61
CA THR A 29 -48.85 -28.17 -4.31
C THR A 29 -48.08 -29.49 -4.29
N ASP A 30 -48.22 -30.31 -5.34
CA ASP A 30 -47.62 -31.63 -5.41
C ASP A 30 -46.08 -31.63 -5.54
N PHE A 31 -45.51 -30.59 -6.19
CA PHE A 31 -44.06 -30.47 -6.42
C PHE A 31 -43.39 -29.38 -5.56
N GLY A 32 -44.15 -28.73 -4.69
CA GLY A 32 -43.66 -27.76 -3.71
C GLY A 32 -43.82 -26.30 -4.13
N GLU A 33 -44.55 -25.55 -3.32
CA GLU A 33 -44.81 -24.11 -3.49
C GLU A 33 -43.55 -23.24 -3.40
N ASN A 34 -42.49 -23.76 -2.77
CA ASN A 34 -41.19 -23.09 -2.69
C ASN A 34 -40.39 -23.20 -3.99
N ILE A 35 -40.75 -24.15 -4.88
CA ILE A 35 -40.02 -24.45 -6.12
C ILE A 35 -40.80 -23.96 -7.33
N PHE A 36 -42.13 -24.08 -7.31
CA PHE A 36 -43.00 -23.73 -8.42
C PHE A 36 -44.01 -22.64 -8.05
N SER A 37 -44.42 -21.86 -9.05
CA SER A 37 -45.55 -20.92 -8.99
C SER A 37 -46.37 -20.98 -10.26
N THR A 38 -47.61 -20.51 -10.19
CA THR A 38 -48.48 -20.39 -11.35
C THR A 38 -49.29 -19.11 -11.30
N ASP A 39 -49.50 -18.49 -12.46
CA ASP A 39 -50.41 -17.37 -12.71
C ASP A 39 -51.78 -17.87 -13.25
N SER A 40 -52.06 -19.16 -13.08
CA SER A 40 -53.21 -19.89 -13.65
C SER A 40 -53.17 -20.11 -15.18
N LYS A 41 -52.08 -19.71 -15.86
CA LYS A 41 -51.85 -19.97 -17.29
C LYS A 41 -50.58 -20.76 -17.57
N ILE A 42 -49.53 -20.54 -16.77
CA ILE A 42 -48.24 -21.24 -16.90
C ILE A 42 -47.77 -21.82 -15.57
N LEU A 43 -46.96 -22.89 -15.64
CA LEU A 43 -46.16 -23.36 -14.52
C LEU A 43 -44.77 -22.75 -14.62
N PHE A 44 -44.33 -22.03 -13.59
CA PHE A 44 -43.04 -21.35 -13.53
C PHE A 44 -42.17 -21.95 -12.42
N CYS A 45 -40.92 -22.27 -12.73
CA CYS A 45 -39.96 -22.69 -11.73
C CYS A 45 -39.22 -21.49 -11.14
N LYS A 46 -39.38 -21.25 -9.85
CA LYS A 46 -38.72 -20.15 -9.10
C LYS A 46 -37.20 -20.34 -8.99
N VAL A 47 -36.74 -21.59 -9.12
CA VAL A 47 -35.33 -21.98 -8.95
C VAL A 47 -34.52 -21.70 -10.22
N CYS A 48 -35.10 -22.01 -11.38
CA CYS A 48 -34.43 -21.85 -12.67
C CYS A 48 -34.93 -20.65 -13.47
N GLU A 49 -35.95 -19.95 -12.96
CA GLU A 49 -36.58 -18.77 -13.56
C GLU A 49 -37.10 -18.99 -14.99
N ILE A 50 -37.66 -20.17 -15.25
CA ILE A 50 -38.21 -20.53 -16.57
C ILE A 50 -39.62 -21.11 -16.48
N LYS A 51 -40.35 -20.97 -17.59
CA LYS A 51 -41.60 -21.70 -17.83
C LYS A 51 -41.31 -23.20 -18.01
N VAL A 52 -42.10 -24.05 -17.37
CA VAL A 52 -41.99 -25.50 -17.41
C VAL A 52 -43.23 -26.10 -18.07
N ALA A 53 -43.02 -27.10 -18.92
CA ALA A 53 -44.08 -27.86 -19.58
C ALA A 53 -44.93 -28.61 -18.53
N SER A 54 -46.24 -28.38 -18.55
CA SER A 54 -47.18 -28.82 -17.50
C SER A 54 -48.32 -29.70 -18.03
N GLU A 55 -48.22 -30.17 -19.27
CA GLU A 55 -49.25 -30.98 -19.94
C GLU A 55 -49.35 -32.38 -19.32
N LYS A 56 -48.21 -32.92 -18.85
CA LYS A 56 -48.13 -34.22 -18.18
C LYS A 56 -47.24 -34.11 -16.95
N ARG A 57 -47.66 -34.75 -15.85
CA ARG A 57 -46.89 -34.83 -14.59
C ARG A 57 -45.45 -35.34 -14.81
N PHE A 58 -45.28 -36.28 -15.73
CA PHE A 58 -43.97 -36.86 -16.07
C PHE A 58 -42.97 -35.83 -16.61
N SER A 59 -43.43 -34.82 -17.36
CA SER A 59 -42.56 -33.77 -17.90
C SER A 59 -41.89 -32.94 -16.79
N ILE A 60 -42.61 -32.74 -15.67
CA ILE A 60 -42.10 -32.01 -14.50
C ILE A 60 -41.10 -32.87 -13.73
N VAL A 61 -41.37 -34.18 -13.60
CA VAL A 61 -40.43 -35.14 -12.98
C VAL A 61 -39.13 -35.20 -13.78
N GLN A 62 -39.18 -35.26 -15.11
CA GLN A 62 -37.97 -35.21 -15.94
C GLN A 62 -37.22 -33.90 -15.78
N TYR A 63 -37.94 -32.77 -15.77
CA TYR A 63 -37.36 -31.44 -15.60
C TYR A 63 -36.59 -31.30 -14.26
N ILE A 64 -37.19 -31.69 -13.14
CA ILE A 64 -36.56 -31.61 -11.80
C ILE A 64 -35.29 -32.47 -11.74
N ASN A 65 -35.28 -33.58 -12.48
CA ASN A 65 -34.13 -34.49 -12.52
C ASN A 65 -33.03 -34.06 -13.49
N THR A 66 -33.18 -32.96 -14.23
CA THR A 66 -32.10 -32.43 -15.06
C THR A 66 -30.95 -31.90 -14.20
N GLU A 67 -29.70 -32.11 -14.66
CA GLU A 67 -28.51 -31.61 -13.95
C GLU A 67 -28.54 -30.08 -13.77
N LYS A 68 -29.11 -29.36 -14.74
CA LYS A 68 -29.32 -27.91 -14.65
C LYS A 68 -30.22 -27.53 -13.47
N HIS A 69 -31.34 -28.24 -13.26
CA HIS A 69 -32.24 -27.96 -12.16
C HIS A 69 -31.63 -28.35 -10.82
N LYS A 70 -30.99 -29.52 -10.70
CA LYS A 70 -30.32 -29.95 -9.47
C LYS A 70 -29.23 -28.95 -9.03
N ALA A 71 -28.39 -28.50 -9.95
CA ALA A 71 -27.35 -27.51 -9.65
C ALA A 71 -27.95 -26.16 -9.19
N SER A 72 -29.01 -25.71 -9.86
CA SER A 72 -29.72 -24.48 -9.50
C SER A 72 -30.44 -24.59 -8.15
N PHE A 73 -30.99 -25.76 -7.83
CA PHE A 73 -31.69 -26.05 -6.58
C PHE A 73 -30.75 -26.03 -5.37
N ILE A 74 -29.55 -26.62 -5.49
CA ILE A 74 -28.52 -26.55 -4.45
C ILE A 74 -28.14 -25.09 -4.14
N ARG A 75 -28.02 -24.24 -5.18
CA ARG A 75 -27.74 -22.81 -5.01
C ARG A 75 -28.92 -22.07 -4.35
N PHE A 76 -30.15 -22.41 -4.74
CA PHE A 76 -31.37 -21.82 -4.21
C PHE A 76 -31.55 -22.11 -2.71
N GLN A 77 -31.31 -23.35 -2.25
CA GLN A 77 -31.36 -23.70 -0.83
C GLN A 77 -30.35 -22.90 0.01
N LYS A 78 -29.08 -22.82 -0.43
CA LYS A 78 -28.03 -22.03 0.27
C LYS A 78 -28.38 -20.54 0.38
N ASN A 79 -29.08 -19.98 -0.61
CA ASN A 79 -29.52 -18.59 -0.57
C ASN A 79 -30.71 -18.36 0.38
N ASN A 80 -31.64 -19.33 0.49
CA ASN A 80 -32.78 -19.21 1.42
C ASN A 80 -32.35 -19.36 2.88
N GLU A 81 -31.36 -20.21 3.18
CA GLU A 81 -30.76 -20.28 4.52
C GLU A 81 -30.12 -18.94 4.93
N ARG A 82 -29.48 -18.24 3.98
CA ARG A 82 -28.92 -16.89 4.21
C ARG A 82 -29.98 -15.81 4.40
N LYS A 83 -31.13 -15.88 3.69
CA LYS A 83 -32.22 -14.91 3.82
C LYS A 83 -32.94 -15.00 5.16
N ASN A 84 -33.12 -16.20 5.72
CA ASN A 84 -33.73 -16.37 7.05
C ASN A 84 -32.86 -15.81 8.19
N LEU A 85 -31.55 -15.65 7.99
CA LEU A 85 -30.64 -15.04 8.96
C LEU A 85 -30.54 -13.50 8.85
N GLN A 86 -31.09 -12.88 7.79
CA GLN A 86 -30.91 -11.46 7.48
C GLN A 86 -32.17 -10.59 7.69
N GLN A 87 -33.28 -11.15 8.17
CA GLN A 87 -34.56 -10.41 8.25
C GLN A 87 -34.71 -9.42 9.41
N LEU A 88 -33.69 -9.23 10.24
CA LEU A 88 -33.68 -8.22 11.31
C LEU A 88 -32.50 -7.27 11.08
N MET A 89 -32.68 -6.22 10.27
CA MET A 89 -32.11 -4.86 10.39
C MET A 89 -32.20 -4.09 9.04
N PRO A 90 -32.42 -2.75 9.05
CA PRO A 90 -32.49 -1.95 7.83
C PRO A 90 -31.13 -1.82 7.15
N THR A 91 -31.13 -1.86 5.82
CA THR A 91 -29.95 -1.87 4.94
C THR A 91 -29.17 -0.54 4.96
N THR A 92 -28.11 -0.48 5.75
CA THR A 92 -26.83 0.05 5.25
C THR A 92 -26.12 -1.11 4.56
N SER A 93 -25.49 -0.92 3.39
CA SER A 93 -24.74 -2.02 2.77
C SER A 93 -23.60 -2.37 3.71
N LYS A 94 -23.73 -3.50 4.43
CA LYS A 94 -22.70 -3.95 5.37
C LYS A 94 -21.42 -4.14 4.57
N LYS A 95 -20.38 -3.35 4.87
CA LYS A 95 -19.05 -3.49 4.27
C LYS A 95 -18.61 -4.94 4.43
N SER A 96 -17.93 -5.48 3.41
CA SER A 96 -17.53 -6.88 3.43
C SER A 96 -16.34 -7.07 4.37
N ASP A 97 -16.51 -7.91 5.39
CA ASP A 97 -15.43 -8.27 6.32
C ASP A 97 -14.20 -8.80 5.57
N PHE A 98 -14.43 -9.63 4.54
CA PHE A 98 -13.36 -10.12 3.67
C PHE A 98 -12.56 -9.01 2.98
N ASN A 99 -13.23 -8.00 2.44
CA ASN A 99 -12.55 -6.89 1.76
C ASN A 99 -11.77 -6.01 2.73
N LEU A 100 -12.31 -5.82 3.94
CA LEU A 100 -11.63 -5.09 5.00
C LEU A 100 -10.35 -5.84 5.44
N ASP A 101 -10.46 -7.13 5.72
CA ASP A 101 -9.32 -7.96 6.12
C ASP A 101 -8.27 -8.09 5.01
N LEU A 102 -8.71 -8.23 3.75
CA LEU A 102 -7.81 -8.20 2.60
C LEU A 102 -7.07 -6.86 2.51
N SER A 103 -7.77 -5.73 2.71
CA SER A 103 -7.16 -4.40 2.69
C SER A 103 -6.11 -4.27 3.81
N ARG A 104 -6.45 -4.69 5.04
CA ARG A 104 -5.53 -4.69 6.17
C ARG A 104 -4.29 -5.53 5.89
N ALA A 105 -4.46 -6.76 5.39
CA ALA A 105 -3.35 -7.65 5.09
C ALA A 105 -2.42 -7.07 4.02
N MET A 106 -2.97 -6.50 2.95
CA MET A 106 -2.16 -5.88 1.89
C MET A 106 -1.39 -4.65 2.40
N LEU A 107 -2.04 -3.77 3.16
CA LEU A 107 -1.39 -2.59 3.74
C LEU A 107 -0.28 -2.98 4.73
N ALA A 108 -0.57 -3.91 5.65
CA ALA A 108 0.40 -4.37 6.64
C ALA A 108 1.62 -5.07 6.00
N ALA A 109 1.43 -5.77 4.88
CA ALA A 109 2.50 -6.41 4.13
C ALA A 109 3.22 -5.46 3.14
N ASN A 110 2.86 -4.17 3.12
CA ASN A 110 3.36 -3.19 2.15
C ASN A 110 3.19 -3.65 0.69
N ILE A 111 2.04 -4.26 0.38
CA ILE A 111 1.68 -4.71 -0.96
C ILE A 111 0.72 -3.67 -1.57
N PRO A 112 1.10 -3.00 -2.67
CA PRO A 112 0.21 -2.06 -3.35
C PRO A 112 -1.10 -2.74 -3.80
N LEU A 113 -2.23 -2.09 -3.55
CA LEU A 113 -3.56 -2.64 -3.88
C LEU A 113 -3.74 -2.92 -5.38
N ASN A 114 -3.03 -2.19 -6.25
CA ASN A 114 -3.02 -2.43 -7.69
C ASN A 114 -2.52 -3.83 -8.07
N LYS A 115 -1.79 -4.53 -7.18
CA LYS A 115 -1.36 -5.91 -7.41
C LYS A 115 -2.53 -6.89 -7.52
N LEU A 116 -3.70 -6.57 -6.95
CA LEU A 116 -4.93 -7.35 -7.16
C LEU A 116 -5.45 -7.32 -8.60
N ALA A 117 -4.99 -6.38 -9.42
CA ALA A 117 -5.31 -6.35 -10.85
C ALA A 117 -4.55 -7.43 -11.64
N ASN A 118 -3.49 -8.02 -11.08
CA ASN A 118 -2.77 -9.11 -11.73
C ASN A 118 -3.67 -10.36 -11.85
N PRO A 119 -3.93 -10.89 -13.07
CA PRO A 119 -4.85 -12.00 -13.25
C PRO A 119 -4.46 -13.29 -12.53
N GLN A 120 -3.16 -13.60 -12.44
CA GLN A 120 -2.66 -14.80 -11.75
C GLN A 120 -2.86 -14.68 -10.25
N PHE A 121 -2.51 -13.54 -9.68
CA PHE A 121 -2.70 -13.29 -8.24
C PHE A 121 -4.18 -13.30 -7.88
N LYS A 122 -5.02 -12.65 -8.68
CA LYS A 122 -6.48 -12.63 -8.51
C LYS A 122 -7.08 -14.03 -8.58
N SER A 123 -6.67 -14.84 -9.56
CA SER A 123 -7.15 -16.21 -9.74
C SER A 123 -6.70 -17.13 -8.60
N PHE A 124 -5.46 -16.97 -8.13
CA PHE A 124 -4.94 -17.66 -6.96
C PHE A 124 -5.80 -17.37 -5.71
N LEU A 125 -5.99 -16.08 -5.39
CA LEU A 125 -6.79 -15.70 -4.22
C LEU A 125 -8.24 -16.17 -4.35
N ALA A 126 -8.88 -16.00 -5.51
CA ALA A 126 -10.25 -16.46 -5.74
C ALA A 126 -10.38 -17.99 -5.57
N LYS A 127 -9.41 -18.77 -6.05
CA LYS A 127 -9.39 -20.24 -5.94
C LYS A 127 -9.36 -20.70 -4.49
N TYR A 128 -8.49 -20.11 -3.67
CA TYR A 128 -8.28 -20.58 -2.29
C TYR A 128 -9.22 -19.95 -1.26
N THR A 129 -9.75 -18.75 -1.53
CA THR A 129 -10.70 -18.08 -0.61
C THR A 129 -12.16 -18.37 -0.94
N GLY A 130 -12.48 -18.74 -2.18
CA GLY A 130 -13.86 -18.84 -2.66
C GLY A 130 -14.60 -17.50 -2.72
N GLN A 131 -13.89 -16.38 -2.57
CA GLN A 131 -14.44 -15.02 -2.58
C GLN A 131 -14.19 -14.33 -3.91
N ASN A 132 -15.05 -13.37 -4.25
CA ASN A 132 -14.77 -12.47 -5.37
C ASN A 132 -13.74 -11.42 -4.94
N ILE A 133 -12.61 -11.37 -5.63
CA ILE A 133 -11.53 -10.46 -5.28
C ILE A 133 -11.86 -9.05 -5.80
N PRO A 134 -11.93 -8.04 -4.90
CA PRO A 134 -12.31 -6.68 -5.25
C PRO A 134 -11.27 -6.05 -6.18
N VAL A 135 -11.73 -5.06 -6.96
CA VAL A 135 -10.81 -4.19 -7.69
C VAL A 135 -10.23 -3.13 -6.75
N GLU A 136 -9.07 -2.58 -7.11
CA GLU A 136 -8.36 -1.59 -6.31
C GLU A 136 -9.25 -0.42 -5.86
N SER A 137 -10.06 0.14 -6.76
CA SER A 137 -10.93 1.29 -6.46
C SER A 137 -11.95 0.98 -5.37
N THR A 138 -12.47 -0.26 -5.32
CA THR A 138 -13.39 -0.71 -4.27
C THR A 138 -12.72 -0.68 -2.91
N LEU A 139 -11.48 -1.16 -2.80
CA LEU A 139 -10.74 -1.14 -1.55
C LEU A 139 -10.36 0.28 -1.15
N ARG A 140 -9.85 1.07 -2.11
CA ARG A 140 -9.37 2.43 -1.90
C ARG A 140 -10.47 3.36 -1.38
N ILE A 141 -11.65 3.34 -2.00
CA ILE A 141 -12.77 4.23 -1.63
C ILE A 141 -13.57 3.65 -0.46
N GLY A 142 -13.70 2.32 -0.41
CA GLY A 142 -14.62 1.67 0.52
C GLY A 142 -14.03 1.34 1.89
N TYR A 143 -12.72 1.11 2.01
CA TYR A 143 -12.15 0.40 3.16
C TYR A 143 -10.88 1.05 3.73
N ILE A 144 -10.09 1.80 2.96
CA ILE A 144 -8.86 2.43 3.47
C ILE A 144 -9.15 3.40 4.62
N ASP A 145 -10.20 4.21 4.50
CA ASP A 145 -10.55 5.19 5.54
C ASP A 145 -10.90 4.52 6.88
N ASP A 146 -11.52 3.34 6.84
CA ASP A 146 -11.80 2.56 8.05
C ASP A 146 -10.49 2.06 8.68
N CYS A 147 -9.60 1.47 7.87
CA CYS A 147 -8.29 1.01 8.31
C CYS A 147 -7.47 2.15 8.93
N TYR A 148 -7.48 3.32 8.29
CA TYR A 148 -6.81 4.52 8.79
C TYR A 148 -7.41 4.98 10.12
N THR A 149 -8.74 5.08 10.20
CA THR A 149 -9.45 5.54 11.40
C THR A 149 -9.22 4.60 12.58
N GLU A 150 -9.28 3.29 12.36
CA GLU A 150 -8.96 2.27 13.37
C GLU A 150 -7.52 2.45 13.86
N LYS A 151 -6.56 2.56 12.95
CA LYS A 151 -5.15 2.68 13.32
C LYS A 151 -4.87 3.99 14.06
N MET A 152 -5.45 5.10 13.62
CA MET A 152 -5.35 6.38 14.33
C MET A 152 -5.95 6.30 15.72
N ASN A 153 -7.07 5.60 15.91
CA ASN A 153 -7.66 5.40 17.24
C ASN A 153 -6.79 4.54 18.15
N GLU A 154 -6.09 3.54 17.62
CA GLU A 154 -5.07 2.79 18.38
C GLU A 154 -3.92 3.71 18.82
N ILE A 155 -3.38 4.50 17.89
CA ILE A 155 -2.28 5.45 18.17
C ILE A 155 -2.70 6.45 19.26
N LYS A 156 -3.91 7.02 19.17
CA LYS A 156 -4.48 7.91 20.19
C LYS A 156 -4.53 7.26 21.58
N LYS A 157 -4.98 6.01 21.66
CA LYS A 157 -5.03 5.25 22.93
C LYS A 157 -3.62 5.04 23.50
N LEU A 158 -2.64 4.76 22.66
CA LEU A 158 -1.25 4.54 23.09
C LEU A 158 -0.58 5.81 23.59
N ILE A 159 -0.92 6.97 23.04
CA ILE A 159 -0.37 8.29 23.41
C ILE A 159 -1.07 8.88 24.64
N ASN A 160 -2.32 8.51 24.89
CA ASN A 160 -3.12 9.11 25.95
C ASN A 160 -2.40 9.12 27.31
N GLY A 161 -2.29 10.31 27.91
CA GLY A 161 -1.60 10.51 29.19
C GLY A 161 -0.08 10.40 29.15
N LYS A 162 0.54 10.25 27.97
CA LYS A 162 2.00 10.14 27.81
C LYS A 162 2.60 11.41 27.25
N LYS A 163 3.89 11.60 27.53
CA LYS A 163 4.72 12.66 26.94
C LYS A 163 5.24 12.21 25.58
N ILE A 164 5.35 13.14 24.64
CA ILE A 164 5.79 12.86 23.28
C ILE A 164 6.93 13.77 22.83
N TRP A 165 7.68 13.26 21.86
CA TRP A 165 8.48 14.07 20.96
C TRP A 165 7.85 14.09 19.57
N ILE A 166 8.12 15.13 18.82
CA ILE A 166 7.66 15.31 17.44
C ILE A 166 8.85 15.66 16.56
N SER A 167 8.89 15.07 15.36
CA SER A 167 9.84 15.42 14.32
C SER A 167 9.08 15.80 13.06
N MET A 168 9.51 16.87 12.42
CA MET A 168 8.96 17.30 11.14
C MET A 168 10.10 17.46 10.15
N ASP A 169 9.93 16.84 9.00
CA ASP A 169 10.87 16.92 7.89
C ASP A 169 10.14 17.25 6.59
N GLU A 170 10.75 18.14 5.81
CA GLU A 170 10.21 18.57 4.52
C GLU A 170 10.95 17.82 3.41
N THR A 171 10.18 17.31 2.47
CA THR A 171 10.68 16.65 1.27
C THR A 171 10.02 17.26 0.04
N THR A 172 10.75 17.30 -1.06
CA THR A 172 10.19 17.67 -2.37
C THR A 172 9.92 16.40 -3.16
N ASP A 173 8.69 16.23 -3.62
CA ASP A 173 8.33 15.09 -4.46
C ASP A 173 8.81 15.27 -5.91
N ILE A 174 8.57 14.25 -6.75
CA ILE A 174 8.96 14.28 -8.17
C ILE A 174 8.22 15.36 -8.99
N GLU A 175 7.11 15.88 -8.50
CA GLU A 175 6.32 16.95 -9.12
C GLU A 175 6.71 18.34 -8.58
N GLY A 176 7.68 18.41 -7.66
CA GLY A 176 8.14 19.65 -7.05
C GLY A 176 7.26 20.16 -5.91
N ARG A 177 6.34 19.33 -5.40
CA ARG A 177 5.47 19.68 -4.27
C ARG A 177 6.21 19.54 -2.95
N TYR A 178 5.93 20.46 -2.04
CA TYR A 178 6.50 20.44 -0.70
C TYR A 178 5.65 19.54 0.20
N ILE A 179 6.20 18.41 0.59
CA ILE A 179 5.53 17.43 1.45
C ILE A 179 6.20 17.47 2.83
N VAL A 180 5.41 17.71 3.86
CA VAL A 180 5.87 17.65 5.25
C VAL A 180 5.42 16.33 5.89
N ASN A 181 6.39 15.60 6.38
CA ASN A 181 6.20 14.36 7.12
C ASN A 181 6.30 14.67 8.61
N THR A 182 5.27 14.28 9.38
CA THR A 182 5.22 14.47 10.83
C THR A 182 5.24 13.13 11.53
N ILE A 183 6.34 12.89 12.24
CA ILE A 183 6.57 11.72 13.06
C ILE A 183 6.44 12.12 14.52
N ILE A 184 5.81 11.28 15.32
CA ILE A 184 5.80 11.42 16.78
C ILE A 184 6.35 10.16 17.42
N GLY A 185 6.90 10.29 18.61
CA GLY A 185 7.24 9.14 19.42
C GLY A 185 6.94 9.37 20.89
N ILE A 186 6.64 8.28 21.58
CA ILE A 186 6.37 8.30 23.02
C ILE A 186 7.70 8.40 23.78
N LEU A 187 7.78 9.35 24.70
CA LEU A 187 8.90 9.45 25.64
C LEU A 187 8.61 8.56 26.85
N SER A 188 9.41 7.49 26.99
CA SER A 188 9.38 6.58 28.14
C SER A 188 10.66 6.75 28.96
N HIS A 189 10.59 6.45 30.27
CA HIS A 189 11.75 6.48 31.16
C HIS A 189 12.74 5.35 30.88
N ASP A 190 12.25 4.21 30.42
CA ASP A 190 13.03 2.97 30.33
C ASP A 190 13.63 2.71 28.94
N GLY A 191 13.41 3.60 27.98
CA GLY A 191 13.91 3.45 26.61
C GLY A 191 13.07 4.18 25.56
N PRO A 192 13.40 4.00 24.26
CA PRO A 192 12.62 4.57 23.17
C PRO A 192 11.22 3.95 23.16
N GLY A 193 10.19 4.79 23.26
CA GLY A 193 8.81 4.37 23.08
C GLY A 193 8.46 4.14 21.61
N GLU A 194 7.20 3.74 21.36
CA GLU A 194 6.70 3.55 20.00
C GLU A 194 6.71 4.86 19.19
N ILE A 195 6.96 4.72 17.90
CA ILE A 195 7.12 5.82 16.94
C ILE A 195 6.09 5.66 15.82
N PHE A 196 5.43 6.76 15.45
CA PHE A 196 4.35 6.78 14.47
C PHE A 196 4.51 7.92 13.49
N LEU A 197 4.35 7.64 12.19
CA LEU A 197 4.10 8.66 11.18
C LEU A 197 2.60 8.99 11.21
N ILE A 198 2.25 10.20 11.65
CA ILE A 198 0.84 10.59 11.89
C ILE A 198 0.26 11.50 10.82
N ASN A 199 1.11 12.22 10.09
CA ASN A 199 0.67 13.14 9.05
C ASN A 199 1.71 13.22 7.93
N VAL A 200 1.21 13.23 6.70
CA VAL A 200 1.96 13.50 5.48
C VAL A 200 1.12 14.52 4.72
N GLU A 201 1.60 15.75 4.66
CA GLU A 201 0.79 16.87 4.20
C GLU A 201 1.51 17.66 3.12
N GLU A 202 0.79 17.98 2.04
CA GLU A 202 1.26 18.92 1.02
C GLU A 202 1.11 20.36 1.50
N LEU A 203 2.16 21.16 1.34
CA LEU A 203 2.18 22.58 1.65
C LEU A 203 2.30 23.41 0.37
N ASP A 204 1.51 24.49 0.28
CA ASP A 204 1.62 25.47 -0.83
C ASP A 204 2.99 26.15 -0.89
N LYS A 205 3.64 26.29 0.27
CA LYS A 205 4.92 26.99 0.44
C LYS A 205 5.61 26.59 1.73
N THR A 206 6.92 26.71 1.73
CA THR A 206 7.76 26.30 2.86
C THR A 206 8.26 27.53 3.60
N ASN A 207 7.59 27.84 4.70
CA ASN A 207 7.98 28.91 5.60
C ASN A 207 7.55 28.58 7.03
N HIS A 208 8.05 29.35 7.98
CA HIS A 208 7.77 29.12 9.40
C HIS A 208 6.27 29.04 9.73
N SER A 209 5.41 29.83 9.08
CA SER A 209 3.97 29.81 9.37
C SER A 209 3.28 28.55 8.84
N SER A 210 3.65 28.05 7.66
CA SER A 210 3.08 26.80 7.13
C SER A 210 3.51 25.60 7.97
N ILE A 211 4.76 25.57 8.44
CA ILE A 211 5.24 24.56 9.39
C ILE A 211 4.47 24.60 10.70
N CYS A 212 4.29 25.78 11.32
CA CYS A 212 3.48 25.88 12.55
C CYS A 212 2.04 25.37 12.34
N LYS A 213 1.41 25.70 11.21
CA LYS A 213 0.06 25.20 10.90
C LYS A 213 0.04 23.69 10.69
N ALA A 214 1.04 23.13 10.04
CA ALA A 214 1.17 21.67 9.86
C ALA A 214 1.41 20.95 11.19
N PHE A 215 2.21 21.56 12.08
CA PHE A 215 2.43 21.08 13.45
C PHE A 215 1.11 20.99 14.23
N ASP A 216 0.34 22.09 14.28
CA ASP A 216 -0.93 22.12 15.00
C ASP A 216 -1.94 21.14 14.40
N ARG A 217 -2.09 21.11 13.06
CA ARG A 217 -2.97 20.15 12.38
C ARG A 217 -2.62 18.71 12.69
N SER A 218 -1.33 18.38 12.73
CA SER A 218 -0.86 17.03 13.08
C SER A 218 -1.22 16.68 14.53
N LEU A 219 -1.09 17.63 15.47
CA LEU A 219 -1.49 17.41 16.85
C LEU A 219 -3.01 17.31 17.03
N PHE A 220 -3.80 18.04 16.24
CA PHE A 220 -5.26 17.88 16.23
C PHE A 220 -5.70 16.51 15.72
N LEU A 221 -4.91 15.84 14.89
CA LEU A 221 -5.20 14.45 14.47
C LEU A 221 -5.12 13.48 15.65
N ILE A 222 -4.24 13.71 16.64
CA ILE A 222 -4.10 12.86 17.83
C ILE A 222 -4.95 13.34 19.02
N TRP A 223 -5.13 14.65 19.19
CA TRP A 223 -5.91 15.25 20.27
C TRP A 223 -7.04 16.14 19.73
N PRO A 224 -8.13 15.53 19.23
CA PRO A 224 -9.25 16.28 18.64
C PRO A 224 -10.03 17.11 19.67
N GLU A 225 -9.95 16.76 20.96
CA GLU A 225 -10.65 17.45 22.06
C GLU A 225 -9.90 18.69 22.55
N GLY A 226 -8.64 18.89 22.15
CA GLY A 226 -7.84 20.04 22.52
C GLY A 226 -6.34 19.73 22.60
N LEU A 227 -5.50 20.74 22.40
CA LEU A 227 -4.05 20.55 22.37
C LEU A 227 -3.46 20.40 23.78
N HIS A 228 -2.68 19.35 24.00
CA HIS A 228 -1.98 19.10 25.26
C HIS A 228 -0.58 19.75 25.24
N TYR A 229 -0.51 21.07 25.40
CA TYR A 229 0.74 21.84 25.28
C TYR A 229 1.88 21.35 26.19
N ASN A 230 1.55 20.84 27.37
CA ASN A 230 2.53 20.35 28.36
C ASN A 230 3.00 18.91 28.11
N ASP A 231 2.44 18.22 27.11
CA ASP A 231 2.75 16.83 26.79
C ASP A 231 3.75 16.71 25.63
N VAL A 232 3.98 17.79 24.88
CA VAL A 232 5.02 17.87 23.85
C VAL A 232 6.31 18.42 24.49
N LEU A 233 7.33 17.58 24.60
CA LEU A 233 8.57 17.94 25.30
C LEU A 233 9.78 18.16 24.38
N LEU A 234 9.76 17.58 23.18
CA LEU A 234 10.87 17.67 22.23
C LEU A 234 10.35 17.88 20.83
N PHE A 235 10.92 18.84 20.12
CA PHE A 235 10.69 19.08 18.70
C PHE A 235 12.01 18.96 17.95
N LEU A 236 12.09 17.99 17.04
CA LEU A 236 13.24 17.73 16.19
C LEU A 236 12.97 18.21 14.76
N THR A 237 13.85 19.01 14.20
CA THR A 237 13.77 19.46 12.80
C THR A 237 15.15 19.51 12.17
N ASP A 238 15.23 19.76 10.87
CA ASP A 238 16.48 20.21 10.26
C ASP A 238 16.98 21.55 10.85
N ALA A 239 18.15 21.99 10.39
CA ALA A 239 18.75 23.24 10.81
C ALA A 239 18.37 24.44 9.93
N ALA A 240 17.33 24.35 9.09
CA ALA A 240 16.93 25.42 8.19
C ALA A 240 16.43 26.66 8.97
N PRO A 241 16.70 27.90 8.48
CA PRO A 241 16.32 29.11 9.20
C PRO A 241 14.82 29.22 9.49
N TYR A 242 13.96 28.76 8.57
CA TYR A 242 12.51 28.81 8.76
C TYR A 242 12.01 27.76 9.76
N MET A 243 12.63 26.57 9.84
CA MET A 243 12.32 25.57 10.86
C MET A 243 12.69 26.07 12.26
N LYS A 244 13.90 26.64 12.41
CA LYS A 244 14.33 27.30 13.66
C LYS A 244 13.38 28.44 14.05
N LYS A 245 12.93 29.23 13.08
CA LYS A 245 11.95 30.29 13.30
C LYS A 245 10.59 29.72 13.70
N ALA A 246 10.12 28.62 13.10
CA ALA A 246 8.88 27.96 13.47
C ALA A 246 8.93 27.44 14.91
N ALA A 247 10.01 26.73 15.25
CA ALA A 247 10.23 26.19 16.59
C ALA A 247 10.20 27.28 17.66
N ARG A 248 10.88 28.41 17.44
CA ARG A 248 10.84 29.56 18.36
C ARG A 248 9.43 30.11 18.57
N HIS A 249 8.60 30.16 17.52
CA HIS A 249 7.20 30.59 17.67
C HIS A 249 6.38 29.56 18.44
N LEU A 250 6.56 28.27 18.16
CA LEU A 250 5.86 27.20 18.85
C LEU A 250 6.22 27.13 20.34
N GLN A 251 7.49 27.36 20.71
CA GLN A 251 7.94 27.38 22.10
C GLN A 251 7.24 28.43 22.98
N VAL A 252 6.66 29.49 22.37
CA VAL A 252 5.84 30.47 23.10
C VAL A 252 4.57 29.81 23.69
N PHE A 253 3.99 28.86 22.96
CA PHE A 253 2.79 28.13 23.38
C PHE A 253 3.14 26.82 24.10
N TYR A 254 4.10 26.08 23.56
CA TYR A 254 4.61 24.81 24.09
C TYR A 254 5.81 25.08 25.01
N THR A 255 5.56 25.71 26.15
CA THR A 255 6.60 26.25 27.04
C THR A 255 7.57 25.21 27.62
N LYS A 256 7.20 23.93 27.65
CA LYS A 256 8.05 22.81 28.09
C LYS A 256 8.81 22.13 26.95
N MET A 257 8.57 22.54 25.70
CA MET A 257 9.15 21.93 24.52
C MET A 257 10.56 22.46 24.27
N VAL A 258 11.52 21.54 24.19
CA VAL A 258 12.88 21.83 23.73
C VAL A 258 12.95 21.61 22.22
N HIS A 259 13.50 22.58 21.49
CA HIS A 259 13.81 22.42 20.08
C HIS A 259 15.25 21.95 19.90
N VAL A 260 15.44 20.91 19.09
CA VAL A 260 16.76 20.37 18.73
C VAL A 260 16.84 20.27 17.22
N THR A 261 18.00 20.64 16.66
CA THR A 261 18.28 20.43 15.25
C THR A 261 18.90 19.07 15.00
N CYS A 262 18.57 18.48 13.85
CA CYS A 262 19.05 17.18 13.44
C CYS A 262 20.59 17.16 13.35
N LEU A 263 21.22 16.38 14.23
CA LEU A 263 22.68 16.19 14.27
C LEU A 263 23.20 15.54 12.99
N ALA A 264 22.43 14.65 12.39
CA ALA A 264 22.78 14.04 11.10
C ALA A 264 22.93 15.11 9.99
N HIS A 265 22.04 16.10 9.96
CA HIS A 265 22.14 17.20 9.01
C HIS A 265 23.34 18.10 9.27
N GLU A 266 23.69 18.31 10.54
CA GLU A 266 24.88 19.07 10.94
C GLU A 266 26.17 18.34 10.54
N LEU A 267 26.27 17.04 10.83
CA LEU A 267 27.38 16.20 10.41
C LEU A 267 27.51 16.15 8.89
N HIS A 268 26.38 16.11 8.16
CA HIS A 268 26.39 16.16 6.70
C HIS A 268 27.00 17.47 6.18
N ARG A 269 26.62 18.62 6.75
CA ARG A 269 27.22 19.92 6.37
C ARG A 269 28.72 19.98 6.64
N VAL A 270 29.17 19.43 7.77
CA VAL A 270 30.60 19.33 8.08
C VAL A 270 31.30 18.43 7.06
N ALA A 271 30.71 17.29 6.72
CA ALA A 271 31.27 16.38 5.71
C ALA A 271 31.31 17.01 4.32
N GLU A 272 30.28 17.76 3.91
CA GLU A 272 30.26 18.51 2.65
C GLU A 272 31.32 19.62 2.62
N ASP A 273 31.49 20.35 3.72
CA ASP A 273 32.52 21.38 3.84
C ASP A 273 33.92 20.76 3.71
N ILE A 274 34.22 19.71 4.47
CA ILE A 274 35.47 18.94 4.34
C ILE A 274 35.66 18.47 2.89
N HIS A 275 34.62 17.87 2.29
CA HIS A 275 34.66 17.38 0.92
C HIS A 275 34.99 18.49 -0.09
N SER A 276 34.45 19.70 0.09
CA SER A 276 34.71 20.85 -0.81
C SER A 276 36.18 21.28 -0.88
N HIS A 277 36.98 20.93 0.14
CA HIS A 277 38.41 21.23 0.18
C HIS A 277 39.27 20.21 -0.59
N PHE A 278 38.70 19.08 -1.01
CA PHE A 278 39.43 18.02 -1.69
C PHE A 278 38.90 17.78 -3.12
N PRO A 279 39.74 17.93 -4.16
CA PRO A 279 39.34 17.72 -5.55
C PRO A 279 39.28 16.23 -5.94
N VAL A 280 38.56 15.40 -5.16
CA VAL A 280 38.41 13.95 -5.39
C VAL A 280 37.29 13.67 -6.39
N ASP A 281 36.28 14.54 -6.47
CA ASP A 281 35.15 14.41 -7.38
C ASP A 281 35.55 14.27 -8.85
N ASP A 282 36.51 15.08 -9.30
CA ASP A 282 36.99 15.04 -10.68
C ASP A 282 37.64 13.70 -11.02
N LEU A 283 38.40 13.12 -10.08
CA LEU A 283 38.99 11.79 -10.25
C LEU A 283 37.89 10.74 -10.38
N VAL A 284 36.97 10.69 -9.39
CA VAL A 284 35.91 9.69 -9.33
C VAL A 284 35.00 9.79 -10.55
N ALA A 285 34.57 10.99 -10.92
CA ALA A 285 33.66 11.22 -12.03
C ALA A 285 34.28 10.86 -13.39
N ASN A 286 35.56 11.18 -13.62
CA ASN A 286 36.21 10.88 -14.89
C ASN A 286 36.59 9.40 -15.01
N VAL A 287 37.14 8.79 -13.96
CA VAL A 287 37.44 7.34 -13.95
C VAL A 287 36.15 6.53 -14.10
N LYS A 288 35.05 6.93 -13.46
CA LYS A 288 33.72 6.31 -13.67
C LYS A 288 33.30 6.32 -15.14
N LYS A 289 33.46 7.46 -15.83
CA LYS A 289 33.07 7.60 -17.24
C LYS A 289 33.89 6.69 -18.18
N ILE A 290 35.11 6.31 -17.82
CA ILE A 290 35.93 5.37 -18.60
C ILE A 290 35.25 3.99 -18.68
N PHE A 291 34.73 3.51 -17.55
CA PHE A 291 34.17 2.17 -17.43
C PHE A 291 32.65 2.10 -17.68
N ARG A 292 31.92 3.19 -17.40
CA ARG A 292 30.47 3.25 -17.54
C ARG A 292 30.04 3.07 -18.99
N LYS A 293 29.38 1.94 -19.29
CA LYS A 293 28.89 1.52 -20.63
C LYS A 293 29.97 1.11 -21.64
N PHE A 294 31.19 0.76 -21.20
CA PHE A 294 32.26 0.28 -22.09
C PHE A 294 32.80 -1.09 -21.65
N PRO A 295 32.16 -2.21 -22.07
CA PRO A 295 32.53 -3.56 -21.68
C PRO A 295 34.00 -3.91 -21.97
N HIS A 296 34.54 -3.45 -23.09
CA HIS A 296 35.94 -3.66 -23.48
C HIS A 296 36.93 -3.05 -22.48
N ARG A 297 36.69 -1.82 -22.01
CA ARG A 297 37.56 -1.16 -21.02
C ARG A 297 37.44 -1.81 -19.64
N LEU A 298 36.26 -2.33 -19.32
CA LEU A 298 36.04 -3.14 -18.12
C LEU A 298 36.84 -4.44 -18.16
N GLN A 299 36.86 -5.09 -19.34
CA GLN A 299 37.62 -6.31 -19.55
C GLN A 299 39.12 -6.05 -19.40
N ILE A 300 39.64 -4.96 -19.97
CA ILE A 300 41.04 -4.54 -19.78
C ILE A 300 41.35 -4.32 -18.29
N PHE A 301 40.50 -3.60 -17.56
CA PHE A 301 40.67 -3.42 -16.12
C PHE A 301 40.74 -4.76 -15.37
N LYS A 302 39.85 -5.71 -15.69
CA LYS A 302 39.84 -7.05 -15.08
C LYS A 302 41.00 -7.95 -15.54
N THR A 303 41.62 -7.67 -16.69
CA THR A 303 42.84 -8.36 -17.11
C THR A 303 44.06 -7.89 -16.31
N PHE A 304 44.17 -6.57 -16.07
CA PHE A 304 45.26 -6.02 -15.26
C PHE A 304 45.07 -6.27 -13.76
N GLU A 305 43.84 -6.17 -13.27
CA GLU A 305 43.48 -6.24 -11.84
C GLU A 305 42.25 -7.15 -11.64
N PRO A 306 42.41 -8.48 -11.69
CA PRO A 306 41.28 -9.42 -11.66
C PRO A 306 40.52 -9.41 -10.33
N ASP A 307 41.28 -9.35 -9.23
CA ASP A 307 40.75 -9.43 -7.86
C ASP A 307 40.28 -8.07 -7.32
N LEU A 308 40.60 -6.97 -8.02
CA LEU A 308 40.23 -5.64 -7.60
C LEU A 308 38.76 -5.35 -7.94
N ALA A 309 37.99 -4.90 -6.95
CA ALA A 309 36.63 -4.41 -7.17
C ALA A 309 36.64 -3.19 -8.10
N LEU A 310 35.53 -2.90 -8.78
CA LEU A 310 35.44 -1.63 -9.51
C LEU A 310 35.42 -0.47 -8.51
N PRO A 311 35.91 0.72 -8.91
CA PRO A 311 35.88 1.89 -8.04
C PRO A 311 34.46 2.14 -7.49
N PRO A 312 34.31 2.32 -6.17
CA PRO A 312 33.00 2.49 -5.55
C PRO A 312 32.33 3.78 -6.02
N GLU A 313 31.01 3.77 -6.08
CA GLU A 313 30.23 4.97 -6.43
C GLU A 313 29.89 5.76 -5.16
N PRO A 314 30.32 7.03 -5.04
CA PRO A 314 29.80 7.90 -4.00
C PRO A 314 28.29 8.06 -4.21
N ILE A 315 27.54 7.74 -3.17
CA ILE A 315 26.12 8.00 -3.10
C ILE A 315 26.01 9.38 -2.45
N LEU A 316 25.58 10.38 -3.23
CA LEU A 316 25.45 11.78 -2.78
C LEU A 316 24.67 11.90 -1.46
N THR A 317 23.69 11.01 -1.24
CA THR A 317 22.84 10.99 -0.04
C THR A 317 23.41 10.18 1.13
N CYS A 318 24.59 9.56 1.01
CA CYS A 318 25.19 8.70 2.04
C CYS A 318 26.55 9.25 2.50
N TRP A 319 26.59 9.71 3.74
CA TRP A 319 27.55 10.69 4.30
C TRP A 319 29.03 10.29 4.30
N GLY A 320 29.36 9.00 4.12
CA GLY A 320 30.75 8.49 4.11
C GLY A 320 31.22 7.89 2.79
N THR A 321 30.36 7.79 1.77
CA THR A 321 30.69 7.04 0.55
C THR A 321 31.79 7.70 -0.29
N TRP A 322 31.92 9.03 -0.24
CA TRP A 322 33.02 9.74 -0.89
C TRP A 322 34.36 9.48 -0.19
N ILE A 323 34.37 9.32 1.14
CA ILE A 323 35.56 8.95 1.92
C ILE A 323 35.98 7.53 1.55
N SER A 324 35.03 6.58 1.51
CA SER A 324 35.33 5.21 1.06
C SER A 324 35.88 5.17 -0.37
N ALA A 325 35.37 6.03 -1.26
CA ALA A 325 35.92 6.16 -2.60
C ALA A 325 37.34 6.75 -2.59
N ALA A 326 37.59 7.80 -1.83
CA ALA A 326 38.91 8.39 -1.68
C ALA A 326 39.93 7.38 -1.11
N ILE A 327 39.55 6.60 -0.09
CA ILE A 327 40.39 5.55 0.50
C ILE A 327 40.70 4.48 -0.56
N TYR A 328 39.70 3.99 -1.29
CA TYR A 328 39.90 3.04 -2.39
C TYR A 328 40.91 3.57 -3.43
N TYR A 329 40.76 4.82 -3.87
CA TYR A 329 41.69 5.43 -4.82
C TYR A 329 43.08 5.63 -4.23
N CYS A 330 43.20 5.87 -2.92
CA CYS A 330 44.49 5.95 -2.23
C CYS A 330 45.20 4.60 -2.20
N GLU A 331 44.49 3.53 -1.84
CA GLU A 331 45.02 2.17 -1.72
C GLU A 331 45.45 1.59 -3.06
N HIS A 332 44.66 1.87 -4.10
CA HIS A 332 44.85 1.30 -5.43
C HIS A 332 45.36 2.34 -6.45
N PHE A 333 45.93 3.45 -5.98
CA PHE A 333 46.32 4.59 -6.83
C PHE A 333 47.21 4.16 -8.00
N LYS A 334 48.25 3.35 -7.71
CA LYS A 334 49.21 2.89 -8.73
C LYS A 334 48.56 1.97 -9.77
N SER A 335 47.77 0.99 -9.32
CA SER A 335 47.03 0.06 -10.17
C SER A 335 46.07 0.80 -11.10
N ILE A 336 45.25 1.69 -10.54
CA ILE A 336 44.28 2.48 -11.31
C ILE A 336 45.00 3.39 -12.30
N LYS A 337 46.08 4.06 -11.88
CA LYS A 337 46.88 4.90 -12.75
C LYS A 337 47.44 4.12 -13.93
N HIS A 338 48.00 2.94 -13.68
CA HIS A 338 48.51 2.08 -14.74
C HIS A 338 47.45 1.71 -15.77
N VAL A 339 46.26 1.28 -15.32
CA VAL A 339 45.16 0.93 -16.24
C VAL A 339 44.69 2.15 -17.03
N VAL A 340 44.50 3.31 -16.38
CA VAL A 340 44.02 4.53 -17.04
C VAL A 340 45.05 5.07 -18.03
N GLU A 341 46.34 4.96 -17.75
CA GLU A 341 47.43 5.34 -18.67
C GLU A 341 47.56 4.41 -19.88
N SER A 342 47.04 3.17 -19.81
CA SER A 342 47.02 2.24 -20.95
C SER A 342 46.01 2.61 -22.04
N PHE A 343 45.05 3.50 -21.75
CA PHE A 343 44.03 3.91 -22.71
C PHE A 343 44.49 5.12 -23.55
N ASP A 344 44.05 5.20 -24.81
CA ASP A 344 44.33 6.36 -25.66
C ASP A 344 43.54 7.59 -25.15
N SER A 345 44.26 8.68 -24.88
CA SER A 345 43.71 9.97 -24.48
C SER A 345 42.72 10.57 -25.50
N ASN A 346 42.81 10.18 -26.78
CA ASN A 346 41.93 10.66 -27.85
C ASN A 346 40.58 9.92 -27.90
N ASP A 347 40.48 8.73 -27.29
CA ASP A 347 39.26 7.91 -27.30
C ASP A 347 38.10 8.52 -26.49
N SER A 348 38.42 9.37 -25.51
CA SER A 348 37.41 10.03 -24.70
C SER A 348 37.99 11.21 -23.92
N VAL A 349 37.22 12.31 -23.86
CA VAL A 349 37.48 13.44 -22.97
C VAL A 349 37.62 12.98 -21.51
N ALA A 350 36.91 11.95 -21.09
CA ALA A 350 37.01 11.40 -19.74
C ALA A 350 38.36 10.71 -19.47
N ILE A 351 38.91 10.01 -20.45
CA ILE A 351 40.23 9.36 -20.35
C ILE A 351 41.30 10.43 -20.21
N LYS A 352 41.29 11.42 -21.11
CA LYS A 352 42.23 12.55 -21.05
C LYS A 352 42.20 13.26 -19.70
N LYS A 353 40.99 13.62 -19.22
CA LYS A 353 40.83 14.26 -17.90
C LYS A 353 41.29 13.37 -16.76
N ALA A 354 40.98 12.08 -16.77
CA ALA A 354 41.45 11.17 -15.71
C ALA A 354 42.98 11.03 -15.70
N GLN A 355 43.62 10.92 -16.87
CA GLN A 355 45.08 10.88 -16.99
C GLN A 355 45.72 12.17 -16.48
N ASP A 356 45.17 13.34 -16.79
CA ASP A 356 45.68 14.62 -16.31
C ASP A 356 45.53 14.75 -14.79
N VAL A 357 44.38 14.34 -14.24
CA VAL A 357 44.10 14.35 -12.79
C VAL A 357 45.04 13.39 -12.04
N LEU A 358 45.28 12.18 -12.57
CA LEU A 358 46.19 11.18 -11.97
C LEU A 358 47.69 11.52 -12.05
N LYS A 359 48.07 12.54 -12.83
CA LYS A 359 49.43 13.10 -12.83
C LYS A 359 49.65 14.11 -11.70
N SER A 360 48.59 14.63 -11.09
CA SER A 360 48.68 15.63 -10.04
C SER A 360 49.26 15.05 -8.75
N GLN A 361 50.42 15.56 -8.32
CA GLN A 361 51.01 15.21 -7.02
C GLN A 361 50.15 15.68 -5.85
N THR A 362 49.46 16.82 -6.01
CA THR A 362 48.52 17.37 -5.02
C THR A 362 47.36 16.42 -4.76
N LEU A 363 46.82 15.78 -5.81
CA LEU A 363 45.75 14.79 -5.64
C LEU A 363 46.22 13.59 -4.81
N GLN A 364 47.40 13.06 -5.11
CA GLN A 364 47.94 11.93 -4.36
C GLN A 364 48.18 12.28 -2.89
N ALA A 365 48.72 13.47 -2.61
CA ALA A 365 48.87 13.98 -1.25
C ALA A 365 47.52 14.12 -0.53
N ASN A 366 46.50 14.64 -1.22
CA ASN A 366 45.14 14.77 -0.69
C ASN A 366 44.50 13.41 -0.37
N LEU A 367 44.65 12.41 -1.24
CA LEU A 367 44.15 11.05 -0.98
C LEU A 367 44.84 10.42 0.24
N ILE A 368 46.15 10.59 0.38
CA ILE A 368 46.92 10.13 1.55
C ILE A 368 46.45 10.84 2.82
N TYR A 369 46.24 12.15 2.75
CA TYR A 369 45.74 12.93 3.87
C TYR A 369 44.36 12.44 4.29
N ILE A 370 43.44 12.25 3.34
CA ILE A 370 42.09 11.76 3.63
C ILE A 370 42.15 10.40 4.31
N LYS A 371 42.91 9.45 3.75
CA LYS A 371 43.09 8.13 4.35
C LYS A 371 43.66 8.23 5.77
N SER A 372 44.71 9.01 5.97
CA SER A 372 45.41 9.06 7.27
C SER A 372 44.61 9.71 8.39
N ASN A 373 43.57 10.51 8.07
CA ASN A 373 42.81 11.29 9.06
C ASN A 373 41.33 10.89 9.16
N PHE A 374 40.78 10.18 8.17
CA PHE A 374 39.34 9.85 8.10
C PHE A 374 39.04 8.36 7.84
N GLU A 375 40.07 7.50 7.76
CA GLU A 375 39.94 6.04 7.92
C GLU A 375 39.74 5.70 9.41
#